data_AF-A0A151R5U8-F1
#
_entry.id   AF-A0A151R5U8-F1
#
_cell.length_a   1.000
_cell.length_b   1.000
_cell.length_c   1.000
_cell.angle_alpha   90.00
_cell.angle_beta   90.00
_cell.angle_gamma   90.00
#
_symmetry.space_group_name_H-M   'P 1'
#
loop_
_entity.id
_entity.type
_entity.pdbx_description
1 polymer ?
#
loop_
_entity_poly.entity_id
_entity_poly.type
_entity_poly.pdbx_seq_one_letter_code
_entity_poly.pdbx_strand_id
1 'polypeptide(L)'
;PSKIKEEVRYILKYRFSEERWQRPILGGVNFKQIIRKQNASLTTQFEELEVKEVVWECERSKSLGPNGFELKFYEILLGNYKR
;
A
#
# COMPACT_ATOMS: atom_id res chain seq x y z
N PRO A 1 -23.32 -24.64 -9.43
CA PRO A 1 -22.20 -24.16 -8.57
C PRO A 1 -20.81 -24.70 -8.95
N SER A 2 -20.67 -26.01 -9.18
CA SER A 2 -19.39 -26.66 -9.58
C SER A 2 -18.86 -26.16 -10.93
N LYS A 3 -19.69 -26.19 -11.97
CA LYS A 3 -19.31 -25.76 -13.32
C LYS A 3 -18.76 -24.32 -13.39
N ILE A 4 -19.33 -23.40 -12.62
CA ILE A 4 -18.85 -22.01 -12.53
C ILE A 4 -17.47 -21.97 -11.87
N LYS A 5 -17.24 -22.75 -10.83
CA LYS A 5 -15.92 -22.84 -10.16
C LYS A 5 -14.86 -23.44 -11.07
N GLU A 6 -15.21 -24.44 -11.87
CA GLU A 6 -14.32 -25.01 -12.89
C GLU A 6 -13.96 -23.98 -13.95
N GLU A 7 -14.93 -23.23 -14.47
CA GLU A 7 -14.69 -22.21 -15.48
C GLU A 7 -13.83 -21.06 -14.95
N VAL A 8 -14.13 -20.58 -13.73
CA VAL A 8 -13.31 -19.57 -13.04
C VAL A 8 -11.88 -20.08 -12.85
N ARG A 9 -11.71 -21.33 -12.42
CA ARG A 9 -10.38 -21.95 -12.26
C ARG A 9 -9.63 -22.00 -13.59
N TYR A 10 -10.30 -22.38 -14.68
CA TYR A 10 -9.70 -22.45 -16.01
C TYR A 10 -9.24 -21.06 -16.48
N ILE A 11 -10.12 -20.06 -16.40
CA ILE A 11 -9.83 -18.68 -16.79
C ILE A 11 -8.66 -18.10 -15.98
N LEU A 12 -8.65 -18.30 -14.67
CA LEU A 12 -7.56 -17.84 -13.82
C LEU A 12 -6.26 -18.55 -14.18
N LYS A 13 -6.29 -19.88 -14.33
CA LYS A 13 -5.10 -20.66 -14.71
C LYS A 13 -4.53 -20.22 -16.06
N TYR A 14 -5.38 -19.87 -17.01
CA TYR A 14 -4.97 -19.35 -18.32
C TYR A 14 -4.46 -17.91 -18.24
N ARG A 15 -5.13 -17.02 -17.48
CA ARG A 15 -4.70 -15.62 -17.31
C ARG A 15 -3.39 -15.48 -16.55
N PHE A 16 -3.16 -16.35 -15.59
CA PHE A 16 -1.97 -16.37 -14.75
C PHE A 16 -0.97 -17.46 -15.17
N SER A 17 -1.16 -18.08 -16.35
CA SER A 17 -0.10 -18.93 -16.89
C SER A 17 1.04 -18.03 -17.34
N GLU A 18 2.23 -18.30 -16.82
CA GLU A 18 3.40 -17.58 -17.29
C GLU A 18 3.78 -18.09 -18.68
N GLU A 19 3.89 -17.18 -19.65
CA GLU A 19 4.55 -17.51 -20.91
C GLU A 19 6.00 -17.90 -20.64
N ARG A 20 6.48 -18.96 -21.29
CA ARG A 20 7.89 -19.37 -21.26
C ARG A 20 8.78 -18.43 -22.09
N TRP A 21 8.63 -17.13 -21.90
CA TRP A 21 9.59 -16.16 -22.41
C TRP A 21 10.75 -16.07 -21.40
N GLN A 22 11.98 -16.08 -21.89
CA GLN A 22 13.13 -15.65 -21.10
C GLN A 22 12.86 -14.25 -20.53
N ARG A 23 12.57 -14.18 -19.22
CA ARG A 23 12.42 -12.88 -18.56
C ARG A 23 13.72 -12.12 -18.71
N PRO A 24 13.67 -10.86 -19.18
CA PRO A 24 14.87 -10.03 -19.21
C PRO A 24 15.43 -9.93 -17.79
N ILE A 25 16.69 -10.29 -17.64
CA ILE A 25 17.41 -10.07 -16.39
C ILE A 25 17.90 -8.62 -16.36
N LEU A 26 17.86 -8.01 -15.17
CA LEU A 26 18.42 -6.66 -14.94
C LEU A 26 19.95 -6.72 -14.81
N GLY A 27 20.60 -7.54 -15.65
CA GLY A 27 22.04 -7.71 -15.65
C GLY A 27 22.73 -6.43 -16.11
N GLY A 28 23.75 -5.98 -15.35
CA GLY A 28 24.53 -4.78 -15.68
C GLY A 28 23.90 -3.46 -15.22
N VAL A 29 22.70 -3.47 -14.62
CA VAL A 29 22.09 -2.26 -14.05
C VAL A 29 22.53 -2.11 -12.60
N ASN A 30 23.25 -1.03 -12.29
CA ASN A 30 23.55 -0.66 -10.92
C ASN A 30 22.45 0.26 -10.38
N PHE A 31 21.56 -0.28 -9.54
CA PHE A 31 20.50 0.51 -8.92
C PHE A 31 21.09 1.44 -7.84
N LYS A 32 20.55 2.66 -7.76
CA LYS A 32 20.85 3.53 -6.62
C LYS A 32 20.37 2.85 -5.34
N GLN A 33 21.30 2.63 -4.42
CA GLN A 33 20.99 2.07 -3.11
C GLN A 33 20.81 3.18 -2.10
N ILE A 34 19.85 3.00 -1.18
CA ILE A 34 19.70 3.87 -0.04
C ILE A 34 20.87 3.67 0.93
N ILE A 35 21.38 4.75 1.49
CA ILE A 35 22.42 4.68 2.51
C ILE A 35 21.82 4.21 3.84
N ARG A 36 22.66 3.73 4.76
CA ARG A 36 22.22 3.22 6.09
C ARG A 36 21.29 4.18 6.82
N LYS A 37 21.58 5.49 6.78
CA LYS A 37 20.72 6.52 7.40
C LYS A 37 19.33 6.57 6.80
N GLN A 38 19.22 6.53 5.47
CA GLN A 38 17.93 6.52 4.78
C GLN A 38 17.17 5.24 5.09
N ASN A 39 17.86 4.09 5.09
CA ASN A 39 17.25 2.81 5.47
C ASN A 39 16.69 2.85 6.89
N ALA A 40 17.47 3.36 7.86
CA ALA A 40 17.01 3.52 9.23
C ALA A 40 15.77 4.43 9.32
N SER A 41 15.76 5.55 8.59
CA SER A 41 14.60 6.46 8.54
C SER A 41 13.33 5.79 8.00
N LEU A 42 13.45 4.87 7.04
CA LEU A 42 12.30 4.15 6.48
C LEU A 42 11.74 3.08 7.43
N THR A 43 12.54 2.61 8.38
CA THR A 43 12.14 1.58 9.35
C THR A 43 11.82 2.14 10.73
N THR A 44 12.02 3.44 10.96
CA THR A 44 11.73 4.09 12.24
C THR A 44 10.23 4.30 12.36
N GLN A 45 9.72 4.25 13.60
CA GLN A 45 8.31 4.54 13.87
C GLN A 45 8.03 6.02 13.63
N PHE A 46 6.84 6.31 13.11
CA PHE A 46 6.34 7.68 12.99
C PHE A 46 6.06 8.25 14.38
N GLU A 47 6.35 9.54 14.55
CA GLU A 47 6.00 10.24 15.78
C GLU A 47 4.51 10.59 15.80
N GLU A 48 3.92 10.66 17.00
CA GLU A 48 2.51 11.05 17.15
C GLU A 48 2.25 12.43 16.53
N LEU A 49 3.19 13.36 16.69
CA LEU A 49 3.07 14.71 16.14
C LEU A 49 3.05 14.69 14.61
N GLU A 50 3.99 13.95 14.00
CA GLU A 50 4.07 13.79 12.55
C GLU A 50 2.77 13.23 11.97
N VAL A 51 2.21 12.20 12.60
CA VAL A 51 0.92 11.63 12.18
C VAL A 51 -0.21 12.65 12.33
N LYS A 52 -0.25 13.42 13.42
CA LYS A 52 -1.29 14.42 13.67
C LYS A 52 -1.24 15.57 12.68
N GLU A 53 -0.05 16.08 12.37
CA GLU A 53 0.14 17.16 11.40
C GLU A 53 -0.35 16.72 10.02
N VAL A 54 0.09 15.55 9.54
CA VAL A 54 -0.33 15.02 8.24
C VAL A 54 -1.84 14.82 8.18
N VAL A 55 -2.45 14.28 9.24
CA VAL A 55 -3.91 14.07 9.28
C VAL A 55 -4.67 15.40 9.23
N TRP A 56 -4.15 16.47 9.84
CA TRP A 56 -4.79 17.79 9.87
C TRP A 56 -4.57 18.60 8.58
N GLU A 57 -3.45 18.40 7.90
CA GLU A 57 -3.13 19.01 6.61
C GLU A 57 -3.77 18.26 5.42
N CYS A 58 -4.29 17.05 5.63
CA CYS A 58 -4.87 16.25 4.55
C CYS A 58 -6.25 16.78 4.14
N GLU A 59 -6.44 17.02 2.84
CA GLU A 59 -7.75 17.38 2.29
C GLU A 59 -8.77 16.24 2.47
N ARG A 60 -9.72 16.48 3.38
CA ARG A 60 -10.73 15.53 3.91
C ARG A 60 -11.55 14.75 2.86
N SER A 61 -11.62 15.23 1.63
CA SER A 61 -12.56 14.76 0.60
C SER A 61 -11.98 13.74 -0.39
N LYS A 62 -10.69 13.41 -0.31
CA LYS A 62 -10.01 12.65 -1.38
C LYS A 62 -9.97 11.13 -1.23
N SER A 63 -10.34 10.57 -0.08
CA SER A 63 -10.17 9.12 0.12
C SER A 63 -11.16 8.55 1.13
N LEU A 64 -12.06 7.71 0.64
CA LEU A 64 -12.71 6.67 1.43
C LEU A 64 -11.73 5.50 1.48
N GLY A 65 -11.32 5.10 2.68
CA GLY A 65 -10.51 3.88 2.82
C GLY A 65 -11.28 2.65 2.28
N PRO A 66 -10.62 1.51 2.03
CA PRO A 66 -11.30 0.25 1.70
C PRO A 66 -12.31 -0.19 2.77
N ASN A 67 -12.18 0.35 3.99
CA ASN A 67 -13.06 0.20 5.13
C ASN A 67 -14.26 1.17 5.16
N GLY A 68 -14.38 2.08 4.17
CA GLY A 68 -15.48 3.03 4.05
C GLY A 68 -15.39 4.26 4.95
N PHE A 69 -14.30 4.43 5.72
CA PHE A 69 -14.11 5.63 6.55
C PHE A 69 -13.44 6.75 5.76
N GLU A 70 -13.96 7.97 5.92
CA GLU A 70 -13.32 9.21 5.47
C GLU A 70 -12.18 9.60 6.41
N LEU A 71 -11.17 10.32 5.90
CA LEU A 71 -10.05 10.84 6.70
C LEU A 71 -10.51 11.68 7.91
N LYS A 72 -11.65 12.36 7.81
CA LYS A 72 -12.30 13.11 8.90
C LYS A 72 -12.56 12.27 10.16
N PHE A 73 -12.81 10.97 10.01
CA PHE A 73 -13.00 10.06 11.15
C PHE A 73 -11.73 9.99 12.02
N TYR A 74 -10.56 9.92 11.40
CA TYR A 74 -9.28 9.83 12.09
C TYR A 74 -8.88 11.15 12.75
N GLU A 75 -9.18 12.30 12.12
CA GLU A 75 -9.04 13.62 12.77
C GLU A 75 -9.80 13.67 14.11
N ILE A 76 -11.06 13.22 14.13
CA ILE A 76 -11.91 13.21 15.33
C ILE A 76 -11.33 12.27 16.39
N LEU A 77 -10.94 11.04 16.01
CA LEU A 77 -10.34 10.08 16.94
C LEU A 77 -9.06 10.60 17.58
N LEU A 78 -8.14 11.15 16.78
CA LEU A 78 -6.87 11.66 17.27
C LEU A 78 -7.03 12.94 18.10
N GLY A 79 -8.04 13.76 17.81
CA GLY A 79 -8.39 14.95 18.60
C GLY A 79 -8.97 14.59 19.98
N ASN A 80 -9.74 13.51 20.08
CA ASN A 80 -10.31 13.05 21.35
C ASN A 80 -9.29 12.40 22.30
N TYR A 81 -8.13 11.97 21.80
CA TYR A 81 -7.06 11.39 22.62
C TYR A 81 -6.28 12.44 23.46
N LYS A 82 -6.63 13.73 23.35
CA LYS A 82 -6.01 14.87 24.05
C LYS A 82 -6.96 15.62 25.01
N ARG A 83 -8.01 14.99 25.52
CA ARG A 83 -8.77 15.50 26.67
C ARG A 83 -8.50 14.68 27.92
#